data_AF-A0A3S1TS96-F1
#
_entry.id   AF-A0A3S1TS96-F1
#
_cell.length_a   1.000
_cell.length_b   1.000
_cell.length_c   1.000
_cell.angle_alpha   90.00
_cell.angle_beta   90.00
_cell.angle_gamma   90.00
#
_symmetry.space_group_name_H-M   'P 1'
#
loop_
_entity.id
_entity.type
_entity.pdbx_description
1 polymer ?
#
loop_
_entity_poly.entity_id
_entity_poly.type
_entity_poly.pdbx_seq_one_letter_code
_entity_poly.pdbx_strand_id
1 'polypeptide(L)'
;MISGISRFFIGILLLAAATGAARADFSDGKMPDGTYHCEVYLLGMFLSLGDITIKGNVYSGPVYTSLGGFGPAQQGYNYQMDANGVISWLGPLGGYTAGGNSLSLTQATLDGETVPSFDIIMKQPDGAFTASTCTKQ
;
A
#
# COMPACT_ATOMS: atom_id res chain seq x y z
N MET A 1 -5.67 58.96 -37.62
CA MET A 1 -6.37 58.36 -36.47
C MET A 1 -6.18 56.86 -36.59
N ILE A 2 -5.35 56.30 -35.72
CA ILE A 2 -4.81 54.94 -35.84
C ILE A 2 -5.79 53.94 -35.23
N SER A 3 -6.17 52.98 -36.07
CA SER A 3 -6.91 51.76 -35.73
C SER A 3 -6.17 50.99 -34.63
N GLY A 4 -6.83 50.81 -33.47
CA GLY A 4 -6.19 50.21 -32.29
C GLY A 4 -7.10 49.36 -31.41
N ILE A 5 -8.31 49.00 -31.85
CA ILE A 5 -9.27 48.29 -30.99
C ILE A 5 -9.25 46.76 -31.22
N SER A 6 -8.56 46.27 -32.25
CA SER A 6 -8.56 44.85 -32.62
C SER A 6 -7.40 44.05 -32.03
N ARG A 7 -7.10 44.13 -30.72
CA ARG A 7 -6.03 43.28 -30.12
C ARG A 7 -6.25 42.77 -28.69
N PHE A 8 -7.42 42.98 -28.08
CA PHE A 8 -7.63 42.61 -26.66
C PHE A 8 -8.45 41.34 -26.40
N PHE A 9 -8.79 40.55 -27.43
CA PHE A 9 -9.61 39.33 -27.25
C PHE A 9 -8.86 38.01 -27.45
N ILE A 10 -7.54 38.02 -27.53
CA ILE A 10 -6.72 36.81 -27.75
C ILE A 10 -5.82 36.62 -26.52
N GLY A 11 -6.38 36.18 -25.40
CA GLY A 11 -5.57 36.01 -24.19
C GLY A 11 -6.23 35.32 -23.01
N ILE A 12 -7.41 34.71 -23.16
CA ILE A 12 -8.04 33.89 -22.11
C ILE A 12 -8.30 32.47 -22.61
N LEU A 13 -7.37 31.93 -23.39
CA LEU A 13 -7.39 30.52 -23.78
C LEU A 13 -6.36 29.77 -22.94
N LEU A 14 -6.89 28.83 -22.16
CA LEU A 14 -6.20 27.66 -21.58
C LEU A 14 -5.46 27.87 -20.26
N LEU A 15 -6.23 28.00 -19.17
CA LEU A 15 -5.88 27.33 -17.91
C LEU A 15 -6.99 26.32 -17.58
N ALA A 16 -7.23 25.37 -18.48
CA ALA A 16 -7.73 24.08 -18.02
C ALA A 16 -6.56 23.44 -17.28
N ALA A 17 -6.46 23.73 -15.98
CA ALA A 17 -5.59 22.97 -15.11
C ALA A 17 -5.96 21.50 -15.33
N ALA A 18 -5.06 20.75 -15.96
CA ALA A 18 -5.07 19.32 -15.86
C ALA A 18 -4.87 19.01 -14.38
N THR A 19 -5.95 19.01 -13.61
CA THR A 19 -6.04 18.21 -12.41
C THR A 19 -6.05 16.77 -12.91
N GLY A 20 -4.88 16.32 -13.39
CA GLY A 20 -4.55 14.93 -13.51
C GLY A 20 -4.67 14.42 -12.09
N ALA A 21 -5.86 13.95 -11.76
CA ALA A 21 -6.12 13.38 -10.48
C ALA A 21 -5.33 12.08 -10.54
N ALA A 22 -4.09 12.08 -10.03
CA ALA A 22 -3.41 10.88 -9.57
C ALA A 22 -4.26 10.33 -8.41
N ARG A 23 -5.42 9.80 -8.78
CA ARG A 23 -6.34 9.12 -7.89
C ARG A 23 -5.81 7.71 -7.86
N ALA A 24 -5.49 7.24 -6.67
CA ALA A 24 -5.21 5.84 -6.51
C ALA A 24 -6.41 5.04 -7.03
N ASP A 25 -6.16 4.09 -7.93
CA ASP A 25 -7.19 3.28 -8.56
C ASP A 25 -7.39 2.01 -7.73
N PHE A 26 -8.39 2.07 -6.85
CA PHE A 26 -8.84 0.93 -6.04
C PHE A 26 -10.08 0.25 -6.62
N SER A 27 -10.47 0.57 -7.87
CA SER A 27 -11.74 0.15 -8.46
C SER A 27 -11.91 -1.36 -8.56
N ASP A 28 -10.79 -2.08 -8.72
CA ASP A 28 -10.73 -3.53 -8.76
C ASP A 28 -10.90 -4.20 -7.38
N GLY A 29 -10.82 -3.43 -6.28
CA GLY A 29 -11.02 -3.90 -4.91
C GLY A 29 -10.03 -4.97 -4.45
N LYS A 30 -8.85 -5.03 -5.08
CA LYS A 30 -7.79 -6.01 -4.81
C LYS A 30 -6.42 -5.43 -5.15
N MET A 31 -5.40 -5.97 -4.50
CA MET A 31 -4.02 -5.71 -4.90
C MET A 31 -3.69 -6.49 -6.19
N PRO A 32 -2.84 -5.95 -7.07
CA PRO A 32 -2.30 -6.71 -8.19
C PRO A 32 -1.61 -8.00 -7.71
N ASP A 33 -1.84 -9.10 -8.40
CA ASP A 33 -1.14 -10.37 -8.11
C ASP A 33 0.38 -10.18 -8.14
N GLY A 34 1.08 -10.81 -7.21
CA GLY A 34 2.53 -10.69 -7.08
C GLY A 34 3.04 -10.94 -5.68
N THR A 35 4.36 -10.91 -5.54
CA THR A 35 5.05 -11.00 -4.26
C THR A 35 5.44 -9.60 -3.81
N TYR A 36 5.11 -9.27 -2.56
CA TYR A 36 5.37 -7.99 -1.94
C TYR A 36 6.40 -8.18 -0.84
N HIS A 37 7.57 -7.55 -1.00
CA HIS A 37 8.63 -7.60 0.00
C HIS A 37 8.38 -6.54 1.06
N CYS A 38 8.27 -6.97 2.31
CA CYS A 38 7.97 -6.10 3.43
C CYS A 38 9.24 -5.70 4.17
N GLU A 39 9.41 -4.41 4.38
CA GLU A 39 10.52 -3.85 5.13
C GLU A 39 10.04 -2.86 6.18
N VAL A 40 10.76 -2.78 7.29
CA VAL A 40 10.58 -1.75 8.32
C VAL A 40 11.86 -0.95 8.45
N TYR A 41 11.74 0.38 8.53
CA TYR A 41 12.88 1.24 8.83
C TYR A 41 13.04 1.40 10.34
N LEU A 42 14.09 0.81 10.90
CA LEU A 42 14.40 0.88 12.34
C LEU A 42 15.88 1.22 12.53
N LEU A 43 16.13 2.22 13.38
CA LEU A 43 17.48 2.61 13.83
C LEU A 43 18.47 2.88 12.69
N GLY A 44 18.00 3.47 11.59
CA GLY A 44 18.86 3.80 10.45
C GLY A 44 19.00 2.70 9.39
N MET A 45 18.35 1.55 9.56
CA MET A 45 18.44 0.41 8.66
C MET A 45 17.05 -0.09 8.23
N PHE A 46 16.96 -0.61 7.01
CA PHE A 46 15.80 -1.39 6.57
C PHE A 46 15.98 -2.84 7.02
N LEU A 47 14.98 -3.35 7.73
CA LEU A 47 14.92 -4.75 8.16
C LEU A 47 13.84 -5.45 7.36
N SER A 48 14.23 -6.57 6.74
CA SER A 48 13.29 -7.43 6.03
C SER A 48 12.36 -8.16 7.00
N LEU A 49 11.06 -8.07 6.72
CA LEU A 49 9.98 -8.76 7.45
C LEU A 49 9.43 -9.95 6.64
N GLY A 50 10.11 -10.33 5.56
CA GLY A 50 9.68 -11.37 4.63
C GLY A 50 8.68 -10.88 3.58
N ASP A 51 8.07 -11.85 2.90
CA ASP A 51 7.24 -11.57 1.72
C ASP A 51 5.76 -11.94 1.96
N ILE A 52 4.87 -11.14 1.37
CA ILE A 52 3.45 -11.42 1.23
C ILE A 52 3.16 -11.70 -0.24
N THR A 53 2.64 -12.86 -0.57
CA THR A 53 2.18 -13.16 -1.94
C THR A 53 0.68 -12.90 -2.03
N ILE A 54 0.25 -12.14 -3.03
CA ILE A 54 -1.15 -11.90 -3.38
C ILE A 54 -1.49 -12.66 -4.66
N LYS A 55 -2.63 -13.37 -4.65
CA LYS A 55 -3.23 -14.01 -5.81
C LYS A 55 -4.75 -13.87 -5.75
N GLY A 56 -5.30 -12.94 -6.54
CA GLY A 56 -6.70 -12.51 -6.42
C GLY A 56 -6.99 -11.99 -5.02
N ASN A 57 -7.98 -12.59 -4.36
CA ASN A 57 -8.38 -12.22 -2.99
C ASN A 57 -7.71 -13.09 -1.91
N VAL A 58 -6.72 -13.89 -2.30
CA VAL A 58 -5.97 -14.74 -1.38
C VAL A 58 -4.58 -14.16 -1.18
N TYR A 59 -4.14 -14.12 0.06
CA TYR A 59 -2.76 -13.81 0.43
C TYR A 59 -2.10 -15.00 1.11
N SER A 60 -0.78 -15.06 1.06
CA SER A 60 0.02 -15.97 1.86
C SER A 60 1.30 -15.29 2.33
N GLY A 61 1.76 -15.67 3.52
CA GLY A 61 2.97 -15.11 4.11
C GLY A 61 2.78 -13.69 4.70
N PRO A 62 3.83 -13.15 5.34
CA PRO A 62 4.98 -13.91 5.80
C PRO A 62 4.55 -14.83 6.97
N VAL A 63 5.11 -16.02 7.13
CA VAL A 63 4.79 -16.87 8.30
C VAL A 63 5.77 -16.59 9.42
N TYR A 64 5.29 -16.27 10.61
CA TYR A 64 6.14 -16.30 11.80
C TYR A 64 6.33 -17.75 12.24
N THR A 65 7.55 -18.24 12.12
CA THR A 65 7.92 -19.61 12.51
C THR A 65 8.08 -19.69 14.03
N SER A 66 7.93 -20.90 14.58
CA SER A 66 8.15 -21.18 16.01
C SER A 66 9.59 -20.94 16.47
N LEU A 67 10.51 -20.63 15.56
CA LEU A 67 11.91 -20.27 15.81
C LEU A 67 12.14 -18.75 15.82
N GLY A 68 11.09 -17.94 15.73
CA GLY A 68 11.18 -16.49 15.82
C GLY A 68 11.52 -15.77 14.51
N GLY A 69 11.54 -16.47 13.37
CA GLY A 69 11.85 -15.91 12.04
C GLY A 69 10.67 -15.96 11.06
N PHE A 70 10.74 -15.18 9.99
CA PHE A 70 9.75 -15.20 8.90
C PHE A 70 10.09 -16.29 7.87
N GLY A 71 9.12 -17.10 7.45
CA GLY A 71 9.28 -18.19 6.49
C GLY A 71 8.14 -18.29 5.44
N PRO A 72 8.28 -19.17 4.43
CA PRO A 72 7.31 -19.29 3.34
C PRO A 72 5.99 -19.91 3.84
N ALA A 73 4.86 -19.34 3.40
CA ALA A 73 3.52 -19.83 3.75
C ALA A 73 3.08 -21.00 2.87
N GLN A 74 2.56 -22.06 3.50
CA GLN A 74 1.89 -23.16 2.80
C GLN A 74 0.37 -22.99 2.71
N GLN A 75 -0.23 -22.15 3.55
CA GLN A 75 -1.67 -21.89 3.57
C GLN A 75 -1.95 -20.45 3.12
N GLY A 76 -2.93 -20.29 2.24
CA GLY A 76 -3.47 -18.99 1.85
C GLY A 76 -4.71 -18.61 2.66
N TYR A 77 -4.86 -17.33 2.95
CA TYR A 77 -6.02 -16.75 3.62
C TYR A 77 -6.66 -15.69 2.73
N ASN A 78 -7.95 -15.42 2.94
CA ASN A 78 -8.60 -14.36 2.19
C ASN A 78 -8.22 -12.98 2.77
N TYR A 79 -8.19 -11.96 1.93
CA TYR A 79 -8.22 -10.56 2.35
C TYR A 79 -9.34 -9.83 1.60
N GLN A 80 -9.70 -8.65 2.09
CA GLN A 80 -10.61 -7.73 1.42
C GLN A 80 -9.93 -6.38 1.32
N MET A 81 -10.20 -5.65 0.25
CA MET A 81 -9.83 -4.24 0.12
C MET A 81 -11.09 -3.43 -0.13
N ASP A 82 -11.25 -2.33 0.61
CA ASP A 82 -12.36 -1.41 0.40
C ASP A 82 -12.07 -0.40 -0.73
N ALA A 83 -13.06 0.41 -1.09
CA ALA A 83 -12.93 1.40 -2.15
C ALA A 83 -11.92 2.54 -1.84
N ASN A 84 -11.39 2.60 -0.61
CA ASN A 84 -10.37 3.55 -0.20
C ASN A 84 -8.97 2.90 -0.14
N GLY A 85 -8.83 1.63 -0.53
CA GLY A 85 -7.57 0.90 -0.48
C GLY A 85 -7.22 0.37 0.91
N VAL A 86 -8.15 0.38 1.87
CA VAL A 86 -7.94 -0.21 3.20
C VAL A 86 -8.03 -1.72 3.09
N ILE A 87 -6.97 -2.41 3.49
CA ILE A 87 -6.86 -3.87 3.42
C ILE A 87 -7.24 -4.48 4.78
N SER A 88 -8.16 -5.44 4.74
CA SER A 88 -8.55 -6.30 5.87
C SER A 88 -8.09 -7.73 5.63
N TRP A 89 -7.20 -8.22 6.49
CA TRP A 89 -6.68 -9.59 6.44
C TRP A 89 -7.62 -10.53 7.21
N LEU A 90 -8.16 -11.56 6.56
CA LEU A 90 -9.11 -12.51 7.17
C LEU A 90 -8.43 -13.77 7.70
N GLY A 91 -7.19 -13.61 8.14
CA GLY A 91 -6.35 -14.66 8.68
C GLY A 91 -5.16 -14.09 9.45
N PRO A 92 -4.28 -14.93 9.98
CA PRO A 92 -3.04 -14.47 10.58
C PRO A 92 -2.13 -13.83 9.52
N LEU A 93 -1.43 -12.75 9.90
CA LEU A 93 -0.43 -12.08 9.08
C LEU A 93 0.96 -12.27 9.70
N GLY A 94 1.28 -13.53 10.02
CA GLY A 94 2.55 -13.91 10.66
C GLY A 94 2.94 -13.02 11.83
N GLY A 95 4.15 -12.45 11.75
CA GLY A 95 4.78 -11.70 12.84
C GLY A 95 4.03 -10.42 13.21
N TYR A 96 3.26 -9.86 12.27
CA TYR A 96 2.43 -8.69 12.53
C TYR A 96 1.27 -8.96 13.51
N THR A 97 0.87 -10.22 13.64
CA THR A 97 -0.22 -10.68 14.52
C THR A 97 0.26 -11.66 15.60
N ALA A 98 1.57 -11.91 15.68
CA ALA A 98 2.16 -12.79 16.69
C ALA A 98 2.58 -12.02 17.96
N GLY A 99 2.80 -12.72 19.07
CA GLY A 99 3.39 -12.12 20.28
C GLY A 99 2.54 -11.04 20.98
N GLY A 100 1.24 -10.98 20.69
CA GLY A 100 0.33 -9.94 21.20
C GLY A 100 0.28 -8.68 20.34
N ASN A 101 0.97 -8.66 19.20
CA ASN A 101 0.83 -7.60 18.21
C ASN A 101 -0.58 -7.60 17.59
N SER A 102 -1.02 -6.42 17.17
CA SER A 102 -2.28 -6.24 16.46
C SER A 102 -2.10 -5.30 15.27
N LEU A 103 -2.92 -5.47 14.24
CA LEU A 103 -2.94 -4.56 13.10
C LEU A 103 -3.84 -3.36 13.42
N SER A 104 -3.31 -2.15 13.21
CA SER A 104 -4.07 -0.91 13.35
C SER A 104 -4.65 -0.47 12.01
N LEU A 105 -3.86 -0.54 10.95
CA LEU A 105 -4.28 -0.16 9.59
C LEU A 105 -3.41 -0.90 8.58
N THR A 106 -3.99 -1.28 7.45
CA THR A 106 -3.23 -1.59 6.25
C THR A 106 -3.81 -0.79 5.09
N GLN A 107 -2.97 -0.04 4.38
CA GLN A 107 -3.40 0.89 3.34
C GLN A 107 -2.60 0.64 2.08
N ALA A 108 -3.28 0.46 0.95
CA ALA A 108 -2.63 0.34 -0.35
C ALA A 108 -2.31 1.69 -0.99
N THR A 109 -1.28 1.65 -1.82
CA THR A 109 -0.82 2.72 -2.70
C THR A 109 -0.82 2.18 -4.13
N LEU A 110 -1.82 2.63 -4.91
CA LEU A 110 -2.07 2.21 -6.29
C LEU A 110 -2.27 3.44 -7.19
N ASP A 111 -1.27 4.31 -7.29
CA ASP A 111 -1.37 5.59 -8.00
C ASP A 111 -1.02 5.53 -9.51
N GLY A 112 -0.69 4.34 -10.03
CA GLY A 112 -0.37 4.10 -11.44
C GLY A 112 1.00 4.62 -11.90
N GLU A 113 1.65 5.46 -11.10
CA GLU A 113 2.99 6.01 -11.36
C GLU A 113 4.08 5.28 -10.56
N THR A 114 3.72 4.70 -9.42
CA THR A 114 4.63 3.97 -8.54
C THR A 114 4.40 2.46 -8.58
N VAL A 115 5.42 1.70 -8.16
CA VAL A 115 5.29 0.25 -7.99
C VAL A 115 4.23 -0.02 -6.92
N PRO A 116 3.21 -0.87 -7.20
CA PRO A 116 2.17 -1.19 -6.23
C PRO A 116 2.74 -1.56 -4.86
N SER A 117 2.21 -0.95 -3.82
CA SER A 117 2.66 -1.19 -2.45
C SER A 117 1.51 -1.07 -1.47
N PHE A 118 1.75 -1.48 -0.23
CA PHE A 118 0.87 -1.19 0.89
C PHE A 118 1.67 -1.04 2.17
N ASP A 119 1.19 -0.17 3.06
CA ASP A 119 1.78 0.04 4.37
C ASP A 119 0.98 -0.72 5.44
N ILE A 120 1.68 -1.38 6.35
CA ILE A 120 1.09 -2.02 7.53
C ILE A 120 1.50 -1.23 8.76
N ILE A 121 0.50 -0.73 9.49
CA ILE A 121 0.66 -0.11 10.80
C ILE A 121 0.31 -1.16 11.85
N MET A 122 1.32 -1.60 12.59
CA MET A 122 1.19 -2.58 13.67
C MET A 122 1.26 -1.88 15.02
N LYS A 123 0.38 -2.27 15.95
CA LYS A 123 0.42 -1.88 17.35
C LYS A 123 0.98 -3.03 18.19
N GLN A 124 1.99 -2.73 18.98
CA GLN A 124 2.66 -3.66 19.89
C GLN A 124 1.93 -3.76 21.25
N PRO A 125 2.20 -4.81 22.05
CA PRO A 125 1.60 -5.00 23.38
C PRO A 125 1.84 -3.85 24.35
N ASP A 126 2.97 -3.17 24.23
CA ASP A 126 3.35 -2.00 25.04
C ASP A 126 2.65 -0.70 24.59
N GLY A 127 1.87 -0.77 23.50
CA GLY A 127 1.15 0.35 22.91
C GLY A 127 1.91 1.13 21.85
N ALA A 128 3.17 0.79 21.55
CA ALA A 128 3.94 1.42 20.49
C ALA A 128 3.41 1.05 19.10
N PHE A 129 3.65 1.92 18.12
CA PHE A 129 3.29 1.68 16.72
C PHE A 129 4.55 1.57 15.86
N THR A 130 4.50 0.67 14.88
CA THR A 130 5.52 0.52 13.84
C THR A 130 4.86 0.49 12.48
N ALA A 131 5.51 1.08 11.49
CA ALA A 131 5.06 1.10 10.11
C ALA A 131 6.06 0.34 9.23
N SER A 132 5.57 -0.59 8.42
CA SER A 132 6.34 -1.30 7.42
C SER A 132 5.71 -1.12 6.05
N THR A 133 6.53 -1.03 5.02
CA THR A 133 6.08 -0.91 3.63
C THR A 133 6.34 -2.22 2.91
N CYS A 134 5.32 -2.75 2.25
CA CYS A 134 5.41 -3.93 1.41
C CYS A 134 5.32 -3.52 -0.05
N THR A 135 6.41 -3.66 -0.81
CA THR A 135 6.49 -3.22 -2.22
C THR A 135 6.52 -4.43 -3.13
N LYS A 136 5.72 -4.39 -4.21
CA LYS A 136 5.71 -5.47 -5.21
C LYS A 136 7.09 -5.61 -5.87
N GLN A 137 7.57 -6.85 -5.99
CA GLN A 137 8.79 -7.20 -6.73
C GLN A 137 8.50 -7.61 -8.17
#